data_AF-A0A933UA73-F1
#
_entry.id   AF-A0A933UA73-F1
#
_cell.length_a   1.000
_cell.length_b   1.000
_cell.length_c   1.000
_cell.angle_alpha   90.00
_cell.angle_beta   90.00
_cell.angle_gamma   90.00
#
_symmetry.space_group_name_H-M   'P 1'
#
loop_
_entity.id
_entity.type
_entity.pdbx_description
1 polymer ?
#
loop_
_entity_poly.entity_id
_entity_poly.type
_entity_poly.pdbx_seq_one_letter_code
_entity_poly.pdbx_strand_id
1 'polypeptide(L)'
;MNTLPTIHPKLSHQYIDARTLAMCRLIADKLRHDPTLVRVALRNLERWKQTLQPWPRALSEWEEILERHPLEEVLRVLTEESEEGARRRQNQPFAGVLTQRERMEFLQQYDAPRA
;
A
#
# COMPACT_ATOMS: atom_id res chain seq x y z
N MET A 1 31.32 10.53 21.75
CA MET A 1 30.85 10.83 20.39
C MET A 1 29.82 9.76 20.03
N ASN A 2 28.52 10.07 20.09
CA ASN A 2 27.47 9.11 19.76
C ASN A 2 27.48 8.84 18.26
N THR A 3 27.86 7.63 17.86
CA THR A 3 27.62 7.10 16.52
C THR A 3 26.12 6.97 16.30
N LEU A 4 25.57 7.78 15.38
CA LEU A 4 24.22 7.61 14.86
C LEU A 4 24.10 6.21 14.25
N PRO A 5 22.97 5.50 14.44
CA PRO A 5 22.80 4.18 13.86
C PRO A 5 22.84 4.31 12.33
N THR A 6 23.77 3.59 11.70
CA THR A 6 23.80 3.44 10.24
C THR A 6 22.51 2.75 9.81
N ILE A 7 21.55 3.50 9.28
CA ILE A 7 20.32 2.94 8.72
C ILE A 7 20.76 2.01 7.58
N HIS A 8 20.51 0.71 7.74
CA HIS A 8 20.80 -0.25 6.69
C HIS A 8 20.10 0.18 5.38
N PRO A 9 20.75 0.07 4.21
CA PRO A 9 20.20 0.58 2.95
C PRO A 9 18.81 0.00 2.62
N LYS A 10 18.54 -1.25 3.03
CA LYS A 10 17.23 -1.94 2.92
C LYS A 10 16.15 -1.46 3.91
N LEU A 11 16.49 -0.56 4.84
CA LEU A 11 15.58 0.06 5.81
C LEU A 11 15.45 1.57 5.59
N SER A 12 16.06 2.12 4.54
CA SER A 12 15.85 3.51 4.18
C SER A 12 14.38 3.75 3.84
N HIS A 13 13.86 4.94 4.16
CA HIS A 13 12.50 5.33 3.78
C HIS A 13 12.27 5.18 2.27
N GLN A 14 13.30 5.46 1.46
CA GLN A 14 13.28 5.29 0.01
C GLN A 14 13.11 3.82 -0.41
N TYR A 15 13.84 2.89 0.22
CA TYR A 15 13.68 1.46 -0.07
C TYR A 15 12.30 0.95 0.33
N ILE A 16 11.82 1.34 1.52
CA ILE A 16 10.52 0.93 2.03
C ILE A 16 9.41 1.47 1.13
N ASP A 17 9.46 2.73 0.70
CA ASP A 17 8.49 3.29 -0.23
C ASP A 17 8.57 2.61 -1.61
N ALA A 18 9.76 2.42 -2.19
CA ALA A 18 9.91 1.75 -3.48
C ALA A 18 9.35 0.32 -3.46
N ARG A 19 9.62 -0.43 -2.40
CA ARG A 19 9.06 -1.78 -2.21
C ARG A 19 7.54 -1.74 -2.04
N THR A 20 7.04 -0.76 -1.30
CA THR A 20 5.59 -0.57 -1.10
C THR A 20 4.90 -0.20 -2.40
N LEU A 21 5.48 0.70 -3.20
CA LEU A 21 5.00 1.06 -4.53
C LEU A 21 4.97 -0.15 -5.47
N ALA A 22 6.03 -0.96 -5.50
CA ALA A 22 6.05 -2.17 -6.32
C ALA A 22 4.96 -3.18 -5.90
N MET A 23 4.72 -3.35 -4.61
CA MET A 23 3.61 -4.17 -4.10
C MET A 23 2.24 -3.56 -4.43
N CYS A 24 2.10 -2.24 -4.34
CA CYS A 24 0.89 -1.51 -4.73
C CYS A 24 0.58 -1.66 -6.23
N ARG A 25 1.60 -1.70 -7.09
CA ARG A 25 1.43 -2.02 -8.53
C ARG A 25 0.89 -3.44 -8.73
N LEU A 26 1.40 -4.42 -7.99
CA LEU A 26 0.86 -5.80 -8.04
C LEU A 26 -0.60 -5.87 -7.55
N ILE A 27 -0.94 -5.13 -6.50
CA ILE A 27 -2.34 -4.99 -6.04
C ILE A 27 -3.20 -4.34 -7.14
N ALA A 28 -2.71 -3.26 -7.75
CA ALA A 28 -3.41 -2.56 -8.83
C ALA A 28 -3.67 -3.49 -10.03
N ASP A 29 -2.68 -4.27 -10.44
CA ASP A 29 -2.83 -5.26 -11.50
C ASP A 29 -3.90 -6.28 -11.14
N LYS A 30 -3.90 -6.79 -9.91
CA LYS A 30 -4.91 -7.75 -9.44
C LYS A 30 -6.31 -7.15 -9.42
N LEU A 31 -6.45 -5.90 -8.98
CA LEU A 31 -7.72 -5.16 -8.98
C LEU A 31 -8.23 -4.90 -10.40
N ARG A 32 -7.35 -4.66 -11.39
CA ARG A 32 -7.76 -4.52 -12.80
C ARG A 32 -8.38 -5.81 -13.34
N HIS A 33 -7.84 -6.97 -12.96
CA HIS A 33 -8.35 -8.27 -13.39
C HIS A 33 -9.60 -8.70 -12.63
N ASP A 34 -9.69 -8.35 -11.34
CA ASP A 34 -10.85 -8.60 -10.50
C ASP A 34 -11.23 -7.35 -9.69
N PRO A 35 -12.09 -6.47 -10.27
CA PRO A 35 -12.60 -5.27 -9.61
C PRO A 35 -13.35 -5.55 -8.31
N THR A 36 -13.84 -6.78 -8.13
CA THR A 36 -14.64 -7.13 -6.96
C THR A 36 -13.83 -7.14 -5.67
N LEU A 37 -12.50 -7.22 -5.78
CA LEU A 37 -11.55 -7.16 -4.67
C LEU A 37 -11.47 -5.78 -3.99
N VAL A 38 -12.01 -4.71 -4.61
CA VAL A 38 -12.16 -3.40 -3.94
C VAL A 38 -12.94 -3.53 -2.63
N ARG A 39 -13.90 -4.48 -2.56
CA ARG A 39 -14.65 -4.74 -1.32
C ARG A 39 -13.78 -5.14 -0.14
N VAL A 40 -12.60 -5.72 -0.38
CA VAL A 40 -11.63 -6.03 0.70
C VAL A 40 -11.17 -4.74 1.37
N ALA A 41 -10.87 -3.71 0.58
CA ALA A 41 -10.45 -2.41 1.09
C ALA A 41 -11.55 -1.72 1.89
N LEU A 42 -12.79 -1.71 1.37
CA LEU A 42 -13.94 -1.15 2.08
C LEU A 42 -14.19 -1.86 3.42
N ARG A 43 -14.14 -3.20 3.45
CA ARG A 43 -14.27 -3.98 4.70
C ARG A 43 -13.14 -3.69 5.70
N ASN A 44 -11.92 -3.46 5.21
CA ASN A 44 -10.82 -3.08 6.07
C ASN A 44 -11.06 -1.72 6.72
N LEU A 45 -11.51 -0.73 5.95
CA LEU A 45 -11.85 0.59 6.46
C LEU A 45 -12.97 0.51 7.52
N GLU A 46 -14.05 -0.20 7.23
CA GLU A 46 -15.16 -0.41 8.17
C GLU A 46 -14.68 -1.03 9.49
N ARG A 47 -13.88 -2.11 9.40
CA ARG A 47 -13.32 -2.77 10.59
C ARG A 47 -12.41 -1.83 11.37
N TRP A 48 -11.52 -1.11 10.70
CA TRP A 48 -10.56 -0.23 11.37
C TRP A 48 -11.23 0.99 12.00
N LYS A 49 -12.34 1.48 11.44
CA LYS A 49 -13.13 2.59 11.99
C LYS A 49 -13.67 2.29 13.39
N GLN A 50 -13.89 1.01 13.69
CA GLN A 50 -14.34 0.55 15.01
C GLN A 50 -13.21 0.56 16.05
N THR A 51 -11.96 0.42 15.64
CA THR A 51 -10.82 0.19 16.55
C THR A 51 -9.78 1.30 16.58
N LEU A 52 -9.70 2.14 15.53
CA LEU A 52 -8.76 3.26 15.44
C LEU A 52 -9.44 4.57 15.85
N GLN A 53 -9.04 5.10 16.99
CA GLN A 53 -9.46 6.42 17.46
C GLN A 53 -8.25 7.24 17.94
N PRO A 54 -8.06 8.49 17.47
CA PRO A 54 -8.88 9.17 16.44
C PRO A 54 -8.71 8.56 15.05
N TRP A 55 -9.71 8.72 14.18
CA TRP A 55 -9.66 8.21 12.81
C TRP A 55 -8.60 8.98 11.99
N PRO A 56 -7.58 8.29 11.43
CA PRO A 56 -6.51 8.94 10.67
C PRO A 56 -7.01 9.64 9.41
N ARG A 57 -6.57 10.88 9.17
CA ARG A 57 -6.89 11.64 7.95
C ARG A 57 -6.59 10.87 6.66
N ALA A 58 -5.47 10.16 6.62
CA ALA A 58 -5.10 9.36 5.46
C ALA A 58 -6.12 8.25 5.14
N LEU A 59 -6.78 7.68 6.16
CA LEU A 59 -7.84 6.68 5.95
C LEU A 59 -9.16 7.33 5.52
N SER A 60 -9.48 8.54 5.97
CA SER A 60 -10.59 9.33 5.41
C SER A 60 -10.39 9.62 3.93
N GLU A 61 -9.18 9.99 3.53
CA GLU A 61 -8.87 10.24 2.11
C GLU A 61 -9.05 8.97 1.26
N TRP A 62 -8.62 7.81 1.77
CA TRP A 62 -8.84 6.53 1.09
C TRP A 62 -10.33 6.14 1.02
N GLU A 63 -11.09 6.37 2.09
CA GLU A 63 -12.55 6.18 2.10
C GLU A 63 -13.21 7.03 1.01
N GLU A 64 -12.86 8.32 0.93
CA GLU A 64 -13.37 9.22 -0.12
C GLU A 64 -13.01 8.75 -1.53
N ILE A 65 -11.74 8.36 -1.76
CA ILE A 65 -11.27 7.87 -3.06
C ILE A 65 -12.07 6.62 -3.48
N LEU A 66 -12.26 5.67 -2.57
CA LEU A 66 -12.93 4.40 -2.86
C LEU A 66 -14.43 4.53 -3.06
N GLU A 67 -15.07 5.51 -2.41
CA GLU A 67 -16.52 5.73 -2.51
C GLU A 67 -16.93 6.61 -3.69
N ARG A 68 -16.09 7.59 -4.06
CA ARG A 68 -16.49 8.66 -4.99
C ARG A 68 -15.87 8.54 -6.37
N HIS A 69 -14.85 7.71 -6.54
CA HIS A 69 -14.11 7.64 -7.80
C HIS A 69 -14.20 6.26 -8.46
N PRO A 70 -14.10 6.20 -9.80
CA PRO A 70 -14.06 4.93 -10.51
C PRO A 70 -12.77 4.16 -10.20
N LEU A 71 -12.74 2.86 -10.49
CA LEU A 71 -11.60 1.99 -10.21
C LEU A 71 -10.30 2.54 -10.83
N GLU A 72 -10.36 3.08 -12.04
CA GLU A 72 -9.21 3.65 -12.75
C GLU A 72 -8.49 4.71 -11.94
N GLU A 73 -9.24 5.54 -11.22
CA GLU A 73 -8.70 6.59 -10.35
C GLU A 73 -8.11 6.01 -9.06
N VAL A 74 -8.76 5.00 -8.47
CA VAL A 74 -8.21 4.26 -7.33
C VAL A 74 -6.85 3.67 -7.68
N LEU A 75 -6.74 3.05 -8.86
CA LEU A 75 -5.50 2.46 -9.36
C LEU A 75 -4.43 3.52 -9.59
N ARG A 76 -4.81 4.67 -10.19
CA ARG A 76 -3.91 5.81 -10.41
C ARG A 76 -3.31 6.30 -9.10
N VAL A 77 -4.13 6.52 -8.08
CA VAL A 77 -3.69 6.98 -6.75
C VAL A 77 -2.83 5.93 -6.05
N LEU A 78 -3.21 4.65 -6.14
CA LEU A 78 -2.47 3.55 -5.52
C LEU A 78 -1.04 3.43 -6.05
N THR A 79 -0.82 3.76 -7.32
CA THR A 79 0.49 3.67 -8.00
C THR A 79 1.19 5.02 -8.20
N GLU A 80 0.71 6.10 -7.58
CA GLU A 80 1.21 7.46 -7.82
C GLU A 80 2.66 7.66 -7.34
N GLU A 81 3.58 8.00 -8.24
CA GLU A 81 5.02 8.19 -7.93
C GLU A 81 5.33 9.61 -7.46
N SER A 82 4.60 10.08 -6.44
CA SER A 82 4.78 11.38 -5.81
C SER A 82 4.99 11.24 -4.30
N GLU A 83 5.45 12.30 -3.64
CA GLU A 83 5.54 12.35 -2.17
C GLU A 83 4.16 12.14 -1.52
N GLU A 84 3.11 12.72 -2.11
CA GLU A 84 1.73 12.52 -1.65
C GLU A 84 1.28 11.05 -1.86
N GLY A 85 1.65 10.43 -2.98
CA GLY A 85 1.42 9.01 -3.22
C GLY A 85 2.12 8.12 -2.19
N ALA A 86 3.39 8.43 -1.86
CA ALA A 86 4.16 7.73 -0.83
C ALA A 86 3.48 7.85 0.55
N ARG A 87 3.05 9.06 0.91
CA ARG A 87 2.30 9.31 2.16
C ARG A 87 1.01 8.49 2.22
N ARG A 88 0.24 8.45 1.12
CA ARG A 88 -1.01 7.69 1.04
C ARG A 88 -0.78 6.18 1.14
N ARG A 89 0.24 5.65 0.47
CA ARG A 89 0.58 4.22 0.50
C ARG A 89 0.94 3.70 1.89
N GLN A 90 1.44 4.54 2.80
CA GLN A 90 1.70 4.12 4.19
C GLN A 90 0.44 3.64 4.91
N ASN A 91 -0.75 4.12 4.50
CA ASN A 91 -2.03 3.81 5.11
C ASN A 91 -3.02 3.20 4.11
N GLN A 92 -2.53 2.51 3.09
CA GLN A 92 -3.40 1.89 2.09
C GLN A 92 -4.30 0.80 2.73
N PRO A 93 -5.60 0.71 2.35
CA PRO A 93 -6.54 -0.25 2.94
C PRO A 93 -6.61 -1.62 2.23
N PHE A 94 -5.70 -1.94 1.31
CA PHE A 94 -5.71 -3.16 0.48
C PHE A 94 -5.05 -4.37 1.14
N ALA A 95 -4.86 -4.35 2.47
CA ALA A 95 -4.37 -5.51 3.21
C ALA A 95 -5.28 -6.74 2.97
N GLY A 96 -4.71 -7.84 2.49
CA GLY A 96 -5.44 -9.07 2.17
C GLY A 96 -5.96 -9.20 0.73
N VAL A 97 -5.74 -8.20 -0.14
CA VAL A 97 -5.97 -8.36 -1.60
C VAL A 97 -4.97 -9.34 -2.21
N LEU A 98 -3.70 -9.23 -1.82
CA LEU A 98 -2.73 -10.29 -2.03
C LEU A 98 -2.92 -11.35 -0.96
N THR A 99 -2.97 -12.61 -1.39
CA THR A 99 -2.83 -13.76 -0.51
C THR A 99 -1.46 -13.74 0.15
N GLN A 100 -1.33 -14.44 1.27
CA GLN A 100 -0.04 -14.58 1.95
C GLN A 100 1.03 -15.15 1.00
N ARG A 101 0.67 -16.13 0.16
CA ARG A 101 1.58 -16.72 -0.83
C ARG A 101 2.09 -15.69 -1.83
N GLU A 102 1.19 -14.94 -2.50
CA GLU A 102 1.57 -13.91 -3.47
C GLU A 102 2.46 -12.84 -2.84
N ARG A 103 2.14 -12.40 -1.61
CA ARG A 103 2.96 -11.44 -0.88
C ARG A 103 4.35 -11.98 -0.58
N MET A 104 4.46 -13.23 -0.16
CA MET A 104 5.76 -13.84 0.14
C MET A 104 6.59 -14.07 -1.13
N GLU A 105 5.97 -14.51 -2.23
CA GLU A 105 6.62 -14.63 -3.54
C GLU A 105 7.17 -13.29 -4.01
N PHE A 106 6.37 -12.22 -3.91
CA PHE A 106 6.81 -10.86 -4.23
C PHE A 106 8.03 -10.44 -3.39
N LEU A 107 7.97 -10.60 -2.06
CA LEU A 107 9.07 -10.19 -1.18
C LEU A 107 10.35 -10.97 -1.46
N GLN A 108 10.25 -12.27 -1.71
CA GLN A 108 11.41 -13.10 -2.08
C GLN A 108 12.04 -12.62 -3.39
N GLN A 109 11.24 -12.35 -4.43
CA GLN A 109 11.72 -11.86 -5.72
C GLN A 109 12.30 -10.45 -5.64
N TYR A 110 11.69 -9.56 -4.85
CA TYR A 110 12.12 -8.18 -4.71
C TYR A 110 13.45 -8.06 -3.95
N ASP A 111 13.64 -8.88 -2.91
CA ASP A 111 14.85 -8.87 -2.08
C ASP A 111 16.00 -9.73 -2.65
N ALA A 112 15.74 -10.53 -3.68
CA ALA A 112 16.74 -11.37 -4.34
C ALA A 112 17.87 -10.51 -4.94
N PRO A 113 19.13 -10.97 -4.88
CA PRO A 113 20.22 -10.32 -5.58
C PRO A 113 19.88 -10.24 -7.07
N ARG A 114 19.92 -9.04 -7.65
CA ARG A 114 19.90 -8.91 -9.12
C ARG A 114 21.20 -9.54 -9.63
N ALA A 115 21.07 -10.56 -10.47
CA ALA A 115 22.19 -11.20 -11.17
C ALA A 115 22.90 -10.23 -12.12
#